data_AF-A0A2M9H8R2-F1
#
_entry.id   AF-A0A2M9H8R2-F1
#
_cell.length_a   1.000
_cell.length_b   1.000
_cell.length_c   1.000
_cell.angle_alpha   90.00
_cell.angle_beta   90.00
_cell.angle_gamma   90.00
#
_symmetry.space_group_name_H-M   'P 1'
#
loop_
_entity.id
_entity.type
_entity.pdbx_description
1 polymer ?
#
loop_
_entity_poly.entity_id
_entity_poly.type
_entity_poly.pdbx_seq_one_letter_code
_entity_poly.pdbx_strand_id
1 'polypeptide(L)'
;MNQTHDDAVRAGGDGLEEHSTSPDLWLRVGAERLSLVRYVFLVQIEDGIPTAAQRSALEYSDAVLIGWPDADAPDVVAVDERQEAEIVAHVRIMEEYIGKFRESEREGNIDDMTDILIRISERVAEIRKIFQPDFPLPTFAEIRRVVQEEWDEDMGKIDPQSSGSASEVEQETRLENEQRDAGEQS
;
A
#
# COMPACT_ATOMS: atom_id res chain seq x y z
N MET A 1 9.28 24.00 77.01
CA MET A 1 9.76 22.97 76.07
C MET A 1 8.59 22.49 75.25
N ASN A 2 8.48 22.98 74.02
CA ASN A 2 8.21 22.11 72.87
C ASN A 2 8.75 22.82 71.61
N GLN A 3 9.40 22.04 70.77
CA GLN A 3 10.39 22.44 69.77
C GLN A 3 9.82 22.08 68.38
N THR A 4 9.89 23.03 67.43
CA THR A 4 10.06 22.94 65.94
C THR A 4 9.31 21.83 65.17
N HIS A 5 8.68 22.06 64.00
CA HIS A 5 9.27 22.62 62.79
C HIS A 5 8.17 22.91 61.74
N ASP A 6 8.32 24.03 61.03
CA ASP A 6 7.80 24.25 59.67
C ASP A 6 8.18 23.08 58.77
N ASP A 7 7.27 22.66 57.89
CA ASP A 7 7.57 22.35 56.49
C ASP A 7 6.27 22.16 55.69
N ALA A 8 5.88 23.23 55.01
CA ALA A 8 5.11 23.15 53.78
C ALA A 8 6.09 22.84 52.63
N VAL A 9 5.77 21.87 51.76
CA VAL A 9 5.95 21.95 50.29
C VAL A 9 5.79 20.58 49.62
N ARG A 10 5.05 20.61 48.51
CA ARG A 10 4.95 19.64 47.40
C ARG A 10 4.18 18.35 47.66
N ALA A 11 2.90 18.43 47.30
CA ALA A 11 2.24 17.38 46.55
C ALA A 11 3.17 16.89 45.42
N GLY A 12 3.74 15.71 45.60
CA GLY A 12 4.31 14.92 44.52
C GLY A 12 3.13 14.43 43.69
N GLY A 13 2.87 15.13 42.59
CA GLY A 13 2.03 14.61 41.53
C GLY A 13 2.65 13.32 41.05
N ASP A 14 1.89 12.25 41.21
CA ASP A 14 2.11 10.97 40.57
C ASP A 14 1.95 11.21 39.06
N GLY A 15 3.04 11.66 38.44
CA GLY A 15 3.17 11.77 37.00
C GLY A 15 3.31 10.37 36.44
N LEU A 16 2.21 9.61 36.48
CA LEU A 16 1.99 8.57 35.52
C LEU A 16 2.08 9.28 34.18
N GLU A 17 3.18 9.07 33.46
CA GLU A 17 3.22 9.34 32.04
C GLU A 17 2.04 8.56 31.46
N GLU A 18 0.93 9.27 31.24
CA GLU A 18 -0.07 8.83 30.29
C GLU A 18 0.72 8.47 29.05
N HIS A 19 0.75 7.19 28.71
CA HIS A 19 1.07 6.75 27.37
C HIS A 19 -0.06 7.28 26.47
N SER A 20 -0.10 8.60 26.27
CA SER A 20 -0.69 9.22 25.11
C SER A 20 -0.10 8.42 23.96
N THR A 21 -0.97 7.78 23.20
CA THR A 21 -0.53 7.04 22.04
C THR A 21 0.05 8.08 21.09
N SER A 22 1.38 8.24 21.10
CA SER A 22 2.04 9.28 20.34
C SER A 22 1.58 9.18 18.87
N PRO A 23 1.34 10.31 18.18
CA PRO A 23 1.09 10.36 16.74
C PRO A 23 1.93 9.36 15.92
N ASP A 24 3.18 9.18 16.33
CA ASP A 24 4.16 8.20 15.89
C ASP A 24 3.60 6.78 15.74
N LEU A 25 2.83 6.29 16.74
CA LEU A 25 2.34 4.92 16.71
C LEU A 25 1.33 4.72 15.59
N TRP A 26 0.37 5.63 15.43
CA TRP A 26 -0.71 5.46 14.46
C TRP A 26 -0.22 5.64 13.03
N LEU A 27 0.66 6.62 12.79
CA LEU A 27 1.32 6.78 11.49
C LEU A 27 2.15 5.55 11.14
N ARG A 28 2.92 5.03 12.11
CA ARG A 28 3.73 3.83 11.91
C ARG A 28 2.89 2.60 11.63
N VAL A 29 1.84 2.35 12.42
CA VAL A 29 0.94 1.21 12.23
C VAL A 29 0.28 1.26 10.85
N GLY A 30 -0.24 2.42 10.43
CA GLY A 30 -0.84 2.57 9.10
C GLY A 30 0.14 2.23 7.98
N ALA A 31 1.33 2.82 8.01
CA ALA A 31 2.36 2.57 7.00
C ALA A 31 2.85 1.11 6.98
N GLU A 32 3.20 0.55 8.13
CA GLU A 32 3.73 -0.82 8.22
C GLU A 32 2.69 -1.84 7.74
N ARG A 33 1.42 -1.68 8.14
CA ARG A 33 0.36 -2.59 7.74
C ARG A 33 0.09 -2.56 6.25
N LEU A 34 -0.08 -1.37 5.67
CA LEU A 34 -0.32 -1.25 4.24
C LEU A 34 0.88 -1.73 3.42
N SER A 35 2.11 -1.38 3.83
CA SER A 35 3.33 -1.82 3.16
C SER A 35 3.43 -3.35 3.08
N LEU A 36 3.08 -4.05 4.15
CA LEU A 36 3.13 -5.51 4.19
C LEU A 36 2.09 -6.15 3.27
N VAL A 37 0.82 -5.75 3.36
CA VAL A 37 -0.22 -6.37 2.51
C VAL A 37 -0.04 -6.00 1.04
N ARG A 38 0.43 -4.79 0.75
CA ARG A 38 0.82 -4.36 -0.59
C ARG A 38 1.90 -5.27 -1.16
N TYR A 39 2.95 -5.53 -0.39
CA TYR A 39 4.04 -6.41 -0.81
C TYR A 39 3.54 -7.84 -1.09
N VAL A 40 2.72 -8.39 -0.20
CA VAL A 40 2.12 -9.72 -0.39
C VAL A 40 1.27 -9.74 -1.67
N PHE A 41 0.44 -8.72 -1.90
CA PHE A 41 -0.38 -8.61 -3.10
C PHE A 41 0.46 -8.54 -4.38
N LEU A 42 1.53 -7.75 -4.38
CA LEU A 42 2.46 -7.63 -5.51
C LEU A 42 3.00 -9.00 -5.93
N VAL A 43 3.41 -9.83 -4.96
CA VAL A 43 3.89 -11.18 -5.22
C VAL A 43 2.80 -12.08 -5.81
N GLN A 44 1.53 -11.91 -5.41
CA GLN A 44 0.43 -12.72 -5.97
C GLN A 44 0.13 -12.43 -7.44
N ILE A 45 0.44 -11.22 -7.93
CA ILE A 45 0.15 -10.79 -9.30
C ILE A 45 1.39 -10.81 -10.21
N GLU A 46 2.54 -11.27 -9.72
CA GLU A 46 3.83 -11.25 -10.44
C GLU A 46 3.88 -12.29 -11.58
N ASP A 47 3.19 -13.43 -11.43
CA ASP A 47 3.19 -14.53 -12.39
C ASP A 47 2.25 -14.31 -13.60
N GLY A 48 2.21 -13.10 -14.14
CA GLY A 48 1.40 -12.75 -15.30
C GLY A 48 1.36 -11.25 -15.61
N ILE A 49 0.60 -10.88 -16.65
CA ILE A 49 0.26 -9.47 -16.88
C ILE A 49 -0.90 -9.13 -15.95
N PRO A 50 -0.72 -8.24 -14.96
CA PRO A 50 -1.80 -7.87 -14.06
C PRO A 50 -2.94 -7.19 -14.82
N THR A 51 -4.17 -7.43 -14.35
CA THR A 51 -5.34 -6.72 -14.89
C THR A 51 -5.26 -5.23 -14.53
N ALA A 52 -5.97 -4.38 -15.28
CA ALA A 52 -6.08 -2.96 -14.95
C ALA A 52 -6.58 -2.72 -13.51
N ALA A 53 -7.47 -3.57 -12.99
CA ALA A 53 -7.97 -3.47 -11.62
C ALA A 53 -6.89 -3.80 -10.57
N GLN A 54 -6.14 -4.88 -10.78
CA GLN A 54 -5.01 -5.26 -9.92
C GLN A 54 -3.94 -4.18 -9.90
N ARG A 55 -3.57 -3.66 -11.08
CA ARG A 55 -2.64 -2.55 -11.22
C ARG A 55 -3.14 -1.29 -10.51
N SER A 56 -4.43 -0.96 -10.66
CA SER A 56 -5.03 0.20 -9.99
C SER A 56 -4.99 0.10 -8.46
N ALA A 57 -5.26 -1.09 -7.90
CA ALA A 57 -5.19 -1.31 -6.46
C ALA A 57 -3.77 -1.13 -5.93
N LEU A 58 -2.78 -1.66 -6.64
CA LEU A 58 -1.37 -1.51 -6.29
C LEU A 58 -0.93 -0.04 -6.37
N GLU A 59 -1.21 0.66 -7.48
CA GLU A 59 -0.85 2.07 -7.66
C GLU A 59 -1.55 2.98 -6.64
N TYR A 60 -2.79 2.67 -6.26
CA TYR A 60 -3.47 3.42 -5.20
C TYR A 60 -2.79 3.23 -3.85
N SER A 61 -2.40 2.00 -3.49
CA SER A 61 -1.65 1.74 -2.27
C SER A 61 -0.29 2.47 -2.26
N ASP A 62 0.37 2.56 -3.42
CA ASP A 62 1.60 3.34 -3.59
C ASP A 62 1.37 4.84 -3.40
N ALA A 63 0.31 5.37 -4.02
CA ALA A 63 -0.05 6.78 -3.88
C ALA A 63 -0.39 7.15 -2.42
N VAL A 64 -0.94 6.23 -1.63
CA VAL A 64 -1.18 6.45 -0.21
C VAL A 64 0.12 6.48 0.60
N LEU A 65 1.08 5.62 0.26
CA LEU A 65 2.37 5.51 0.96
C LEU A 65 3.43 6.52 0.48
N ILE A 66 3.26 7.13 -0.69
CA ILE A 66 4.27 8.04 -1.24
C ILE A 66 4.46 9.26 -0.34
N GLY A 67 5.71 9.51 0.04
CA GLY A 67 6.04 10.61 0.95
C GLY A 67 5.35 10.52 2.30
N TRP A 68 5.08 9.30 2.80
CA TRP A 68 4.51 9.11 4.15
C TRP A 68 5.31 9.89 5.19
N PRO A 69 4.65 10.66 6.07
CA PRO A 69 5.36 11.57 6.96
C PRO A 69 6.03 10.86 8.14
N ASP A 70 7.15 11.42 8.58
CA ASP A 70 7.63 11.22 9.94
C ASP A 70 6.73 12.00 10.92
N ALA A 71 6.62 11.53 12.16
CA ALA A 71 5.66 12.09 13.10
C ALA A 71 6.02 13.51 13.61
N ASP A 72 7.28 13.91 13.47
CA ASP A 72 7.78 15.26 13.76
C ASP A 72 7.85 16.16 12.52
N ALA A 73 7.33 15.71 11.37
CA ALA A 73 7.28 16.50 10.15
C ALA A 73 6.44 17.78 10.34
N PRO A 74 6.84 18.90 9.71
CA PRO A 74 6.22 20.21 9.96
C PRO A 74 4.77 20.32 9.47
N ASP A 75 4.34 19.43 8.58
CA ASP A 75 2.98 19.35 8.04
C ASP A 75 2.12 18.29 8.74
N VAL A 76 2.64 17.64 9.79
CA VAL A 76 1.86 16.76 10.67
C VAL A 76 1.23 17.59 11.79
N VAL A 77 -0.09 17.51 11.90
CA VAL A 77 -0.87 18.24 12.91
C VAL A 77 -1.06 17.42 14.17
N ALA A 78 -1.18 18.10 15.30
CA ALA A 78 -1.59 17.48 16.55
C ALA A 78 -3.05 17.00 16.45
N VAL A 79 -3.31 15.84 17.05
CA VAL A 79 -4.60 15.14 17.01
C VAL A 79 -5.29 15.30 18.37
N ASP A 80 -6.56 15.68 18.36
CA ASP A 80 -7.40 15.71 19.56
C ASP A 80 -8.02 14.34 19.88
N GLU A 81 -8.62 14.19 21.07
CA GLU A 81 -9.21 12.91 21.52
C GLU A 81 -10.27 12.36 20.57
N ARG A 82 -11.02 13.24 19.87
CA ARG A 82 -12.04 12.83 18.93
C ARG A 82 -11.39 12.28 17.66
N GLN A 83 -10.41 12.98 17.11
CA GLN A 83 -9.65 12.56 15.96
C GLN A 83 -8.87 11.26 16.26
N GLU A 84 -8.35 11.10 17.47
CA GLU A 84 -7.72 9.85 17.92
C GLU A 84 -8.72 8.69 17.92
N ALA A 85 -9.93 8.89 18.42
CA ALA A 85 -10.99 7.88 18.35
C ALA A 85 -11.37 7.51 16.91
N GLU A 86 -11.37 8.49 15.99
CA GLU A 86 -11.57 8.26 14.56
C GLU A 86 -10.41 7.42 13.97
N ILE A 87 -9.15 7.75 14.28
CA ILE A 87 -7.97 6.96 13.87
C ILE A 87 -8.08 5.51 14.38
N VAL A 88 -8.40 5.32 15.65
CA VAL A 88 -8.55 3.98 16.24
C VAL A 88 -9.65 3.17 15.52
N ALA A 89 -10.75 3.82 15.11
CA ALA A 89 -11.79 3.17 14.33
C ALA A 89 -11.28 2.76 12.93
N HIS A 90 -10.52 3.62 12.25
CA HIS A 90 -9.89 3.28 10.97
C HIS A 90 -8.91 2.12 11.10
N VAL A 91 -8.07 2.11 12.14
CA VAL A 91 -7.12 1.01 12.42
C VAL A 91 -7.85 -0.30 12.69
N ARG A 92 -8.92 -0.29 13.48
CA ARG A 92 -9.71 -1.51 13.74
C ARG A 92 -10.30 -2.10 12.47
N ILE A 93 -10.93 -1.25 11.64
CA ILE A 93 -11.51 -1.68 10.37
C ILE A 93 -10.40 -2.17 9.41
N MET A 94 -9.26 -1.50 9.40
CA MET A 94 -8.09 -1.92 8.62
C MET A 94 -7.64 -3.33 9.01
N GLU A 95 -7.50 -3.62 10.31
CA GLU A 95 -7.10 -4.95 10.80
C GLU A 95 -8.14 -6.04 10.49
N GLU A 96 -9.43 -5.71 10.52
CA GLU A 96 -10.49 -6.63 10.05
C GLU A 96 -10.33 -6.97 8.56
N TYR A 97 -10.04 -5.98 7.72
CA TYR A 97 -9.76 -6.22 6.30
C TYR A 97 -8.46 -6.98 6.08
N ILE A 98 -7.42 -6.77 6.89
CA ILE A 98 -6.20 -7.58 6.85
C ILE A 98 -6.50 -9.05 7.19
N GLY A 99 -7.42 -9.29 8.13
CA GLY A 99 -7.93 -10.64 8.40
C GLY A 99 -8.51 -11.30 7.15
N LYS A 100 -9.42 -10.61 6.46
CA LYS A 100 -10.04 -11.07 5.20
C LYS A 100 -9.02 -11.24 4.08
N PHE A 101 -8.07 -10.32 3.95
CA PHE A 101 -6.99 -10.37 2.96
C PHE A 101 -6.20 -11.68 3.08
N ARG A 102 -5.88 -12.09 4.32
CA ARG A 102 -5.18 -13.34 4.60
C ARG A 102 -6.03 -14.58 4.33
N GLU A 103 -7.34 -14.49 4.45
CA GLU A 103 -8.25 -15.57 4.06
C GLU A 103 -8.26 -15.71 2.53
N SER A 104 -8.46 -14.61 1.81
CA SER A 104 -8.41 -14.60 0.34
C SER A 104 -7.06 -15.04 -0.23
N GLU A 105 -5.94 -14.67 0.42
CA GLU A 105 -4.59 -15.14 0.07
C GLU A 105 -4.49 -16.67 0.14
N ARG A 106 -4.99 -17.29 1.22
CA ARG A 106 -4.96 -18.75 1.38
C ARG A 106 -5.83 -19.48 0.35
N GLU A 107 -6.89 -18.83 -0.10
CA GLU A 107 -7.80 -19.34 -1.11
C GLU A 107 -7.29 -19.08 -2.54
N GLY A 108 -6.24 -18.26 -2.70
CA GLY A 108 -5.73 -17.84 -4.01
C GLY A 108 -6.69 -16.91 -4.76
N ASN A 109 -7.61 -16.24 -4.05
CA ASN A 109 -8.60 -15.36 -4.66
C ASN A 109 -8.04 -13.94 -4.85
N ILE A 110 -7.32 -13.73 -5.95
CA ILE A 110 -6.66 -12.46 -6.28
C ILE A 110 -7.67 -11.32 -6.49
N ASP A 111 -8.85 -11.60 -7.04
CA ASP A 111 -9.88 -10.58 -7.26
C ASP A 111 -10.40 -10.03 -5.92
N ASP A 112 -10.70 -10.91 -4.96
CA ASP A 112 -11.07 -10.49 -3.61
C ASP A 112 -9.92 -9.76 -2.92
N MET A 113 -8.67 -10.24 -3.06
CA MET A 113 -7.49 -9.55 -2.52
C MET A 113 -7.35 -8.14 -3.08
N THR A 114 -7.68 -7.94 -4.37
CA THR A 114 -7.65 -6.63 -5.03
C THR A 114 -8.63 -5.68 -4.36
N ASP A 115 -9.89 -6.10 -4.21
CA ASP A 115 -10.93 -5.31 -3.56
C ASP A 115 -10.58 -5.00 -2.10
N ILE A 116 -10.04 -5.98 -1.37
CA ILE A 116 -9.65 -5.82 0.03
C ILE A 116 -8.44 -4.87 0.17
N LEU A 117 -7.44 -4.95 -0.70
CA LEU A 117 -6.30 -4.02 -0.69
C LEU A 117 -6.75 -2.57 -0.88
N ILE A 118 -7.73 -2.32 -1.75
CA ILE A 118 -8.33 -0.99 -1.92
C ILE A 118 -8.94 -0.52 -0.60
N ARG A 119 -9.70 -1.37 0.10
CA ARG A 119 -10.30 -1.03 1.40
C ARG A 119 -9.27 -0.72 2.48
N ILE A 120 -8.20 -1.50 2.56
CA ILE A 120 -7.09 -1.26 3.50
C ILE A 120 -6.44 0.10 3.18
N SER A 121 -6.14 0.35 1.90
CA SER A 121 -5.54 1.59 1.42
C SER A 121 -6.43 2.80 1.75
N GLU A 122 -7.75 2.68 1.57
CA GLU A 122 -8.73 3.70 1.97
C GLU A 122 -8.67 3.99 3.48
N ARG A 123 -8.53 2.98 4.35
CA ARG A 123 -8.42 3.22 5.80
C ARG A 123 -7.14 3.97 6.15
N VAL A 124 -6.02 3.63 5.51
CA VAL A 124 -4.73 4.28 5.74
C VAL A 124 -4.70 5.70 5.17
N ALA A 125 -5.36 5.96 4.04
CA ALA A 125 -5.55 7.29 3.50
C ALA A 125 -6.33 8.20 4.47
N GLU A 126 -7.39 7.69 5.09
CA GLU A 126 -8.14 8.46 6.10
C GLU A 126 -7.31 8.73 7.36
N ILE A 127 -6.49 7.77 7.83
CA ILE A 127 -5.54 8.02 8.93
C ILE A 127 -4.57 9.14 8.55
N ARG A 128 -3.97 9.08 7.36
CA ARG A 128 -3.05 10.11 6.87
C ARG A 128 -3.71 11.47 6.80
N LYS A 129 -4.95 11.55 6.31
CA LYS A 129 -5.70 12.80 6.18
C LYS A 129 -5.97 13.48 7.52
N ILE A 130 -6.08 12.73 8.61
CA ILE A 130 -6.22 13.30 9.95
C ILE A 130 -4.92 13.99 10.40
N PHE A 131 -3.75 13.40 10.08
CA PHE A 131 -2.44 13.96 10.42
C PHE A 131 -1.95 15.02 9.42
N GLN A 132 -2.27 14.91 8.14
CA GLN A 132 -1.86 15.81 7.06
C GLN A 132 -3.08 16.20 6.20
N PRO A 133 -3.99 17.04 6.71
CA PRO A 133 -5.24 17.38 6.02
C PRO A 133 -5.04 18.10 4.68
N ASP A 134 -3.92 18.81 4.53
CA ASP A 134 -3.56 19.56 3.33
C ASP A 134 -2.75 18.73 2.32
N PHE A 135 -2.33 17.50 2.65
CA PHE A 135 -1.61 16.65 1.72
C PHE A 135 -2.57 16.10 0.65
N PRO A 136 -2.30 16.33 -0.64
CA PRO A 136 -3.18 15.88 -1.70
C PRO A 136 -3.06 14.37 -1.90
N LEU A 137 -4.13 13.63 -1.59
CA LEU A 137 -4.25 12.22 -1.92
C LEU A 137 -5.24 12.04 -3.08
N PRO A 138 -4.86 11.30 -4.15
CA PRO A 138 -5.82 10.91 -5.16
C PRO A 138 -6.82 9.91 -4.56
N THR A 139 -8.02 9.88 -5.11
CA THR A 139 -9.00 8.83 -4.85
C THR A 139 -8.68 7.59 -5.68
N PHE A 140 -9.15 6.42 -5.24
CA PHE A 140 -9.06 5.20 -6.04
C PHE A 140 -9.70 5.35 -7.43
N ALA A 141 -10.81 6.09 -7.52
CA ALA A 141 -11.49 6.32 -8.80
C ALA A 141 -10.63 7.11 -9.80
N GLU A 142 -9.86 8.10 -9.31
CA GLU A 142 -8.94 8.88 -10.14
C GLU A 142 -7.77 8.01 -10.64
N ILE A 143 -7.16 7.22 -9.75
CA ILE A 143 -6.09 6.28 -10.12
C ILE A 143 -6.62 5.25 -11.12
N ARG A 144 -7.74 4.59 -10.83
CA ARG A 144 -8.33 3.57 -11.69
C ARG A 144 -8.61 4.10 -13.09
N ARG A 145 -9.09 5.34 -13.22
CA ARG A 145 -9.35 5.95 -14.52
C ARG A 145 -8.07 6.06 -15.34
N VAL A 146 -7.00 6.61 -14.75
CA VAL A 146 -5.70 6.79 -15.43
C VAL A 146 -5.11 5.44 -15.81
N VAL A 147 -5.10 4.48 -14.88
CA VAL A 147 -4.57 3.14 -15.11
C VAL A 147 -5.34 2.41 -16.22
N GLN A 148 -6.67 2.54 -16.25
CA GLN A 148 -7.47 1.93 -17.30
C GLN A 148 -7.18 2.54 -18.67
N GLU A 149 -7.04 3.87 -18.75
CA GLU A 149 -6.67 4.57 -19.98
C GLU A 149 -5.30 4.08 -20.50
N GLU A 150 -4.30 3.99 -19.63
CA GLU A 150 -2.97 3.46 -19.99
C GLU A 150 -3.03 1.99 -20.44
N TRP A 151 -3.79 1.17 -19.72
CA TRP A 151 -3.93 -0.26 -20.04
C TRP A 151 -4.63 -0.46 -21.40
N ASP A 152 -5.70 0.30 -21.69
CA ASP A 152 -6.40 0.24 -22.97
C ASP A 152 -5.50 0.66 -24.14
N GLU A 153 -4.69 1.71 -23.93
CA GLU A 153 -3.69 2.15 -24.90
C GLU A 153 -2.62 1.09 -25.15
N ASP A 154 -2.10 0.46 -24.10
CA ASP A 154 -1.05 -0.55 -24.21
C ASP A 154 -1.55 -1.84 -24.83
N MET A 155 -2.72 -2.31 -24.45
CA MET A 155 -3.34 -3.50 -25.05
C MET A 155 -3.77 -3.25 -26.50
N GLY A 156 -4.14 -2.02 -26.86
CA GLY A 156 -4.44 -1.63 -28.24
C GLY A 156 -3.23 -1.66 -29.18
N LYS A 157 -2.01 -1.62 -28.63
CA LYS A 157 -0.74 -1.72 -29.39
C LYS A 157 -0.29 -3.17 -29.62
N ILE A 158 -0.86 -4.14 -28.89
CA ILE A 158 -0.51 -5.56 -29.01
C ILE A 158 -1.29 -6.14 -30.19
N ASP A 159 -0.60 -6.50 -31.27
CA ASP A 159 -1.19 -7.24 -32.39
C ASP A 159 -1.40 -8.72 -31.97
N PRO A 160 -2.64 -9.23 -31.98
CA PRO A 160 -2.91 -10.64 -31.68
C PRO A 160 -2.23 -11.62 -32.66
N GLN A 161 -1.80 -11.15 -33.83
CA GLN A 161 -1.07 -11.94 -34.82
C GLN A 161 0.45 -11.79 -34.74
N SER A 162 1.00 -10.84 -33.96
CA SER A 162 2.45 -10.67 -33.82
C SER A 162 3.02 -11.38 -32.59
N SER A 163 2.21 -12.09 -31.82
CA SER A 163 2.73 -13.05 -30.85
C SER A 163 3.31 -14.21 -31.66
N GLY A 164 4.59 -14.08 -32.02
CA GLY A 164 5.36 -15.14 -32.67
C GLY A 164 5.07 -16.43 -31.92
N SER A 165 4.30 -17.30 -32.55
CA SER A 165 3.95 -18.58 -31.94
C SER A 165 5.25 -19.30 -31.56
N ALA A 166 5.25 -20.12 -30.51
CA ALA A 166 6.45 -20.93 -30.18
C ALA A 166 6.96 -21.71 -31.42
N SER A 167 6.05 -22.07 -32.33
CA SER A 167 6.33 -22.63 -33.65
C SER A 167 7.05 -21.69 -34.64
N GLU A 168 6.77 -20.39 -34.63
CA GLU A 168 7.46 -19.38 -35.43
C GLU A 168 8.87 -19.12 -34.93
N VAL A 169 9.06 -19.03 -33.62
CA VAL A 169 10.39 -18.91 -33.01
C VAL A 169 11.23 -20.17 -33.29
N GLU A 170 10.63 -21.37 -33.21
CA GLU A 170 11.29 -22.61 -33.62
C GLU A 170 11.62 -22.66 -35.12
N GLN A 171 10.76 -22.08 -35.97
CA GLN A 171 11.01 -22.01 -37.42
C GLN A 171 12.11 -21.01 -37.75
N GLU A 172 12.11 -19.81 -37.18
CA GLU A 172 13.21 -18.85 -37.32
C GLU A 172 14.53 -19.44 -36.84
N THR A 173 14.54 -20.10 -35.67
CA THR A 173 15.76 -20.74 -35.15
C THR A 173 16.24 -21.88 -36.06
N ARG A 174 15.32 -22.64 -36.69
CA ARG A 174 15.67 -23.68 -37.67
C ARG A 174 16.24 -23.08 -38.95
N LEU A 175 15.60 -22.05 -39.48
CA LEU A 175 16.02 -21.38 -40.71
C LEU A 175 17.37 -20.66 -40.54
N GLU A 176 17.63 -20.08 -39.38
CA GLU A 176 18.94 -19.49 -39.05
C GLU A 176 20.05 -20.54 -38.95
N ASN A 177 19.77 -21.71 -38.37
CA ASN A 177 20.76 -22.80 -38.31
C ASN A 177 21.03 -23.42 -39.69
N GLU A 178 20.00 -23.60 -40.53
CA GLU A 178 20.16 -24.08 -41.90
C GLU A 178 20.97 -23.12 -42.78
N GLN A 179 20.81 -21.81 -42.58
CA GLN A 179 21.60 -20.80 -43.30
C GLN A 179 23.07 -20.76 -42.82
N ARG A 180 23.34 -21.00 -41.54
CA ARG A 180 24.71 -21.11 -41.01
C ARG A 180 25.42 -22.34 -41.56
N ASP A 181 24.75 -23.48 -41.60
CA ASP A 181 25.30 -24.73 -42.14
C ASP A 181 25.54 -24.66 -43.66
N ALA A 182 24.71 -23.92 -44.40
CA ALA A 182 24.88 -23.70 -45.83
C ALA A 182 26.04 -22.73 -46.16
N GLY A 183 26.39 -21.83 -45.25
CA GLY A 183 27.49 -20.87 -45.41
C GLY A 183 28.89 -21.45 -45.15
N GLU A 184 28.99 -22.53 -44.37
CA GLU A 184 30.27 -23.18 -44.04
C GLU A 184 30.75 -24.21 -45.08
N GLN A 185 29.92 -24.53 -46.09
CA GLN A 185 30.22 -25.53 -47.12
C GLN A 185 30.60 -24.95 -48.51
N SER A 186 30.80 -23.63 -48.65
CA SER A 186 31.29 -22.97 -49.88
C SER A 186 32.74 -22.51 -49.80
#